data_AF-A0A1N7DBH9-F1
#
_entry.id   AF-A0A1N7DBH9-F1
#
_cell.length_a   1.000
_cell.length_b   1.000
_cell.length_c   1.000
_cell.angle_alpha   90.00
_cell.angle_beta   90.00
_cell.angle_gamma   90.00
#
_symmetry.space_group_name_H-M   'P 1'
#
loop_
_entity.id
_entity.type
_entity.pdbx_description
1 polymer ?
#
loop_
_entity_poly.entity_id
_entity_poly.type
_entity_poly.pdbx_seq_one_letter_code
_entity_poly.pdbx_strand_id
1 'polypeptide(L)'
;MDVAAKQIVHANNFRLREESDIPSEPGNCIPYGFIKGNSYEEQEIVSAGLYFPSFPDVTFSVSSNKNAYMDYSSELYEKMHIELSLLGRIDMAKKRQGNRYPKRSLLREGKRNVQHWQGEESLIRRTDGVHDFEWALVGKPRDVANPSVLEAHMYTKVAHNMVGAAETASLTDEEAIALWDKLLSGLKFRVKVPGAPPGSYYIDPDKPAQ
;
A
#
# COMPACT_ATOMS: atom_id res chain seq x y z
N MET A 1 15.72 4.96 25.56
CA MET A 1 14.82 4.06 26.31
C MET A 1 15.39 2.67 26.22
N ASP A 2 15.59 1.98 27.35
CA ASP A 2 16.05 0.59 27.35
C ASP A 2 15.01 -0.33 26.68
N VAL A 3 15.45 -1.45 26.10
CA VAL A 3 14.63 -2.38 25.32
C VAL A 3 13.45 -2.89 26.16
N ALA A 4 13.67 -3.19 27.44
CA ALA A 4 12.62 -3.65 28.34
C ALA A 4 11.49 -2.61 28.49
N ALA A 5 11.84 -1.34 28.64
CA ALA A 5 10.86 -0.26 28.76
C ALA A 5 10.03 -0.09 27.47
N LYS A 6 10.64 -0.24 26.29
CA LYS A 6 9.89 -0.23 25.00
C LYS A 6 8.87 -1.38 24.92
N GLN A 7 9.27 -2.58 25.33
CA GLN A 7 8.37 -3.74 25.32
C GLN A 7 7.20 -3.58 26.30
N ILE A 8 7.45 -3.01 27.48
CA ILE A 8 6.39 -2.70 28.45
C ILE A 8 5.39 -1.70 27.85
N VAL A 9 5.86 -0.64 27.17
CA VAL A 9 4.97 0.33 26.51
C VAL A 9 4.13 -0.35 25.42
N HIS A 10 4.72 -1.20 24.58
CA HIS A 10 3.98 -1.95 23.56
C HIS A 10 2.93 -2.88 24.17
N ALA A 11 3.29 -3.64 25.21
CA ALA A 11 2.39 -4.56 25.89
C ALA A 11 1.21 -3.83 26.54
N ASN A 12 1.46 -2.69 27.20
CA ASN A 12 0.40 -1.89 27.84
C ASN A 12 -0.54 -1.22 26.83
N ASN A 13 -0.06 -0.98 25.60
CA ASN A 13 -0.85 -0.39 24.53
C ASN A 13 -1.55 -1.43 23.65
N PHE A 14 -1.30 -2.71 23.86
CA PHE A 14 -1.95 -3.79 23.14
C PHE A 14 -3.32 -4.10 23.76
N ARG A 15 -4.37 -4.14 22.94
CA ARG A 15 -5.67 -4.68 23.31
C ARG A 15 -6.17 -5.67 22.27
N LEU A 16 -6.89 -6.69 22.73
CA LEU A 16 -7.65 -7.57 21.87
C LEU A 16 -8.86 -6.83 21.29
N ARG A 17 -9.26 -7.26 20.09
CA ARG A 17 -10.48 -6.77 19.43
C ARG A 17 -11.07 -7.83 18.52
N GLU A 18 -12.36 -7.74 18.26
CA GLU A 18 -13.02 -8.51 17.22
C GLU A 18 -12.52 -8.09 15.83
N GLU A 19 -12.65 -8.98 14.86
CA GLU A 19 -12.18 -8.72 13.48
C GLU A 19 -12.85 -7.49 12.85
N SER A 20 -14.15 -7.31 13.13
CA SER A 20 -14.98 -6.19 12.66
C SER A 20 -14.87 -4.92 13.49
N ASP A 21 -14.21 -4.94 14.66
CA ASP A 21 -13.99 -3.73 15.46
C ASP A 21 -12.96 -2.83 14.76
N ILE A 22 -13.37 -1.63 14.35
CA ILE A 22 -12.51 -0.62 13.72
C ILE A 22 -12.20 0.47 14.77
N PRO A 23 -10.99 0.49 15.37
CA PRO A 23 -10.65 1.45 16.42
C PRO A 23 -10.72 2.91 15.94
N SER A 24 -11.33 3.80 16.72
CA SER A 24 -11.35 5.24 16.42
C SER A 24 -10.14 6.01 16.99
N GLU A 25 -9.23 5.33 17.67
CA GLU A 25 -8.02 5.92 18.26
C GLU A 25 -6.81 5.72 17.33
N PRO A 26 -5.75 6.55 17.41
CA PRO A 26 -4.49 6.31 16.71
C PRO A 26 -3.79 5.01 17.15
N GLY A 27 -3.21 4.30 16.18
CA GLY A 27 -2.49 3.05 16.41
C GLY A 27 -2.62 2.05 15.26
N ASN A 28 -2.00 0.90 15.42
CA ASN A 28 -1.89 -0.13 14.39
C ASN A 28 -2.86 -1.28 14.65
N CYS A 29 -3.66 -1.64 13.64
CA CYS A 29 -4.47 -2.86 13.67
C CYS A 29 -3.62 -4.06 13.27
N ILE A 30 -3.75 -5.15 14.03
CA ILE A 30 -3.25 -6.48 13.65
C ILE A 30 -4.42 -7.47 13.71
N PRO A 31 -4.29 -8.69 13.16
CA PRO A 31 -5.32 -9.72 13.31
C PRO A 31 -5.69 -9.91 14.79
N TYR A 32 -6.97 -9.76 15.11
CA TYR A 32 -7.54 -9.88 16.47
C TYR A 32 -6.95 -8.93 17.54
N GLY A 33 -6.25 -7.88 17.12
CA GLY A 33 -5.56 -6.98 18.04
C GLY A 33 -5.42 -5.54 17.55
N PHE A 34 -5.07 -4.68 18.50
CA PHE A 34 -4.80 -3.26 18.26
C PHE A 34 -3.69 -2.78 19.19
N ILE A 35 -2.68 -2.11 18.63
CA ILE A 35 -1.63 -1.45 19.40
C ILE A 35 -1.88 0.05 19.32
N LYS A 36 -2.35 0.63 20.42
CA LYS A 36 -2.59 2.07 20.54
C LYS A 36 -1.26 2.83 20.45
N GLY A 37 -1.23 3.94 19.71
CA GLY A 37 -0.01 4.74 19.59
C GLY A 37 -0.20 5.96 18.71
N ASN A 38 0.41 7.08 19.11
CA ASN A 38 0.36 8.35 18.40
C ASN A 38 1.69 9.12 18.44
N SER A 39 2.79 8.48 18.88
CA SER A 39 4.11 9.12 18.88
C SER A 39 4.67 9.24 17.46
N TYR A 40 4.39 8.25 16.60
CA TYR A 40 4.89 8.17 15.23
C TYR A 40 6.43 8.21 15.11
N GLU A 41 7.15 8.04 16.23
CA GLU A 41 8.61 8.13 16.31
C GLU A 41 9.29 6.86 15.81
N GLU A 42 8.69 5.71 16.06
CA GLU A 42 9.27 4.40 15.76
C GLU A 42 9.09 4.04 14.27
N GLN A 43 9.88 3.08 13.81
CA GLN A 43 9.70 2.51 12.48
C GLN A 43 8.45 1.64 12.44
N GLU A 44 7.62 1.86 11.43
CA GLU A 44 6.41 1.08 11.19
C GLU A 44 6.45 0.55 9.77
N ILE A 45 6.40 -0.79 9.67
CA ILE A 45 6.23 -1.52 8.41
C ILE A 45 4.96 -2.35 8.57
N VAL A 46 3.99 -2.11 7.70
CA VAL A 46 2.69 -2.77 7.77
C VAL A 46 2.33 -3.26 6.38
N SER A 47 1.87 -4.51 6.30
CA SER A 47 1.32 -5.09 5.08
C SER A 47 0.00 -5.76 5.40
N ALA A 48 -1.00 -5.55 4.54
CA ALA A 48 -2.31 -6.18 4.65
C ALA A 48 -2.74 -6.69 3.27
N GLY A 49 -3.33 -7.88 3.25
CA GLY A 49 -3.90 -8.49 2.05
C GLY A 49 -5.40 -8.72 2.23
N LEU A 50 -6.15 -8.57 1.15
CA LEU A 50 -7.56 -8.91 1.05
C LEU A 50 -7.72 -10.18 0.21
N TYR A 51 -8.53 -11.09 0.73
CA TYR A 51 -9.01 -12.26 0.01
C TYR A 51 -10.47 -12.07 -0.38
N PHE A 52 -10.81 -12.41 -1.62
CA PHE A 52 -12.16 -12.26 -2.16
C PHE A 52 -12.77 -13.65 -2.41
N PRO A 53 -13.71 -14.13 -1.57
CA PRO A 53 -14.32 -15.46 -1.76
C PRO A 53 -14.97 -15.65 -3.13
N SER A 54 -15.56 -14.58 -3.69
CA SER A 54 -16.17 -14.60 -5.03
C SER A 54 -15.16 -14.61 -6.18
N PHE A 55 -13.91 -14.22 -5.92
CA PHE A 55 -12.82 -14.14 -6.88
C PHE A 55 -11.54 -14.72 -6.27
N PRO A 56 -11.50 -16.04 -6.03
CA PRO A 56 -10.44 -16.66 -5.22
C PRO A 56 -9.06 -16.63 -5.88
N ASP A 57 -8.99 -16.37 -7.19
CA ASP A 57 -7.75 -16.16 -7.94
C ASP A 57 -7.25 -14.71 -7.93
N VAL A 58 -7.94 -13.82 -7.21
CA VAL A 58 -7.61 -12.41 -7.10
C VAL A 58 -7.07 -12.11 -5.72
N THR A 59 -5.93 -11.43 -5.66
CA THR A 59 -5.36 -10.90 -4.44
C THR A 59 -5.19 -9.40 -4.56
N PHE A 60 -5.52 -8.67 -3.51
CA PHE A 60 -5.19 -7.25 -3.38
C PHE A 60 -4.40 -7.06 -2.08
N SER A 61 -3.31 -6.31 -2.12
CA SER A 61 -2.52 -6.02 -0.92
C SER A 61 -2.05 -4.59 -0.89
N VAL A 62 -1.91 -4.05 0.32
CA VAL A 62 -1.32 -2.74 0.58
C VAL A 62 -0.17 -2.93 1.54
N SER A 63 0.96 -2.28 1.26
CA SER A 63 2.12 -2.23 2.15
C SER A 63 2.58 -0.80 2.36
N SER A 64 3.05 -0.52 3.57
CA SER A 64 3.65 0.77 3.92
C SER A 64 4.94 0.55 4.68
N ASN A 65 5.96 1.36 4.37
CA ASN A 65 7.19 1.47 5.12
C ASN A 65 7.49 2.95 5.36
N LYS A 66 7.20 3.44 6.58
CA LYS A 66 7.32 4.85 6.94
C LYS A 66 8.75 5.39 6.86
N ASN A 67 9.73 4.52 7.09
CA ASN A 67 11.14 4.91 7.20
C ASN A 67 12.02 4.26 6.12
N ALA A 68 11.46 3.79 5.00
CA ALA A 68 12.29 3.36 3.88
C ALA A 68 13.24 4.50 3.46
N TYR A 69 14.46 4.16 3.08
CA TYR A 69 15.50 5.11 2.67
C TYR A 69 15.93 6.10 3.76
N MET A 70 15.62 5.85 5.04
CA MET A 70 16.02 6.74 6.16
C MET A 70 17.54 6.84 6.38
N ASP A 71 18.29 5.92 5.79
CA ASP A 71 19.75 5.83 5.76
C ASP A 71 20.37 6.72 4.66
N TYR A 72 19.58 7.17 3.69
CA TYR A 72 20.04 8.10 2.67
C TYR A 72 20.21 9.50 3.26
N SER A 73 21.23 10.23 2.82
CA SER A 73 21.27 11.67 3.06
C SER A 73 20.11 12.34 2.33
N SER A 74 19.65 13.50 2.82
CA SER A 74 18.58 14.26 2.14
C SER A 74 18.94 14.55 0.68
N GLU A 75 20.21 14.87 0.40
CA GLU A 75 20.69 15.11 -0.97
C GLU A 75 20.62 13.87 -1.86
N LEU A 76 20.96 12.69 -1.32
CA LEU A 76 20.86 11.44 -2.05
C LEU A 76 19.40 11.06 -2.28
N TYR A 77 18.56 11.23 -1.26
CA TYR A 77 17.12 10.97 -1.36
C TYR A 77 16.46 11.78 -2.48
N GLU A 78 16.71 13.09 -2.52
CA GLU A 78 16.14 13.97 -3.56
C GLU A 78 16.63 13.60 -4.96
N LYS A 79 17.91 13.23 -5.11
CA LYS A 79 18.46 12.76 -6.40
C LYS A 79 17.81 11.46 -6.86
N MET A 80 17.57 10.54 -5.94
CA MET A 80 17.02 9.22 -6.23
C MET A 80 15.49 9.22 -6.32
N HIS A 81 14.79 10.26 -5.88
CA HIS A 81 13.32 10.28 -5.75
C HIS A 81 12.61 9.85 -7.04
N ILE A 82 13.07 10.36 -8.19
CA ILE A 82 12.54 9.99 -9.51
C ILE A 82 12.85 8.53 -9.84
N GLU A 83 14.05 8.04 -9.56
CA GLU A 83 14.44 6.65 -9.84
C GLU A 83 13.73 5.65 -8.92
N LEU A 84 13.37 6.06 -7.70
CA LEU A 84 12.60 5.26 -6.75
C LEU A 84 11.11 5.21 -7.12
N SER A 85 10.62 6.16 -7.92
CA SER A 85 9.22 6.20 -8.37
C SER A 85 8.86 4.94 -9.17
N LEU A 86 7.58 4.57 -9.21
CA LEU A 86 7.13 3.39 -9.96
C LEU A 86 7.51 3.50 -11.44
N LEU A 87 7.21 4.65 -12.06
CA LEU A 87 7.51 4.88 -13.46
C LEU A 87 9.02 4.99 -13.70
N GLY A 88 9.77 5.55 -12.75
CA GLY A 88 11.24 5.55 -12.77
C GLY A 88 11.82 4.14 -12.75
N ARG A 89 11.37 3.29 -11.83
CA ARG A 89 11.76 1.87 -11.75
C ARG A 89 11.42 1.12 -13.03
N ILE A 90 10.24 1.36 -13.60
CA ILE A 90 9.81 0.77 -14.88
C ILE A 90 10.70 1.22 -16.04
N ASP A 91 10.99 2.52 -16.14
CA ASP A 91 11.86 3.08 -17.20
C ASP A 91 13.29 2.54 -17.09
N MET A 92 13.86 2.49 -15.88
CA MET A 92 15.15 1.87 -15.64
C MET A 92 15.16 0.38 -16.03
N ALA A 93 14.09 -0.36 -15.69
CA ALA A 93 13.96 -1.76 -16.06
C ALA A 93 13.88 -1.93 -17.60
N LYS A 94 13.12 -1.08 -18.29
CA LYS A 94 13.04 -1.02 -19.77
C LYS A 94 14.43 -0.77 -20.36
N LYS A 95 15.15 0.25 -19.89
CA LYS A 95 16.51 0.61 -20.36
C LYS A 95 17.53 -0.51 -20.12
N ARG A 96 17.54 -1.10 -18.93
CA ARG A 96 18.50 -2.16 -18.55
C ARG A 96 18.28 -3.46 -19.32
N GLN A 97 17.04 -3.82 -19.59
CA GLN A 97 16.70 -5.10 -20.21
C GLN A 97 16.56 -4.99 -21.74
N GLY A 98 16.26 -3.81 -22.27
CA GLY A 98 16.03 -3.58 -23.70
C GLY A 98 15.02 -4.59 -24.26
N ASN A 99 15.41 -5.33 -25.30
CA ASN A 99 14.57 -6.34 -25.93
C ASN A 99 14.22 -7.55 -25.04
N ARG A 100 14.90 -7.73 -23.90
CA ARG A 100 14.58 -8.78 -22.92
C ARG A 100 13.50 -8.35 -21.93
N TYR A 101 13.11 -7.07 -21.94
CA TYR A 101 12.07 -6.59 -21.05
C TYR A 101 10.73 -7.30 -21.36
N PRO A 102 10.02 -7.86 -20.38
CA PRO A 102 8.86 -8.71 -20.63
C PRO A 102 7.78 -8.03 -21.47
N LYS A 103 7.35 -8.74 -22.52
CA LYS A 103 6.16 -8.37 -23.30
C LYS A 103 4.94 -8.39 -22.41
N ARG A 104 4.05 -7.43 -22.61
CA ARG A 104 2.79 -7.27 -21.87
C ARG A 104 1.88 -6.31 -22.61
N SER A 105 0.58 -6.42 -22.34
CA SER A 105 -0.39 -5.39 -22.71
C SER A 105 -0.39 -4.31 -21.64
N LEU A 106 -0.25 -3.05 -22.05
CA LEU A 106 -0.40 -1.90 -21.18
C LEU A 106 -1.88 -1.52 -21.14
N LEU A 107 -2.50 -1.53 -19.96
CA LEU A 107 -3.90 -1.14 -19.79
C LEU A 107 -4.01 0.32 -19.34
N ARG A 108 -3.18 0.73 -18.36
CA ARG A 108 -3.10 2.11 -17.86
C ARG A 108 -1.76 2.31 -17.17
N GLU A 109 -1.05 3.41 -17.41
CA GLU A 109 0.23 3.72 -16.74
C GLU A 109 0.40 5.24 -16.66
N GLY A 110 0.77 5.77 -15.50
CA GLY A 110 0.90 7.20 -15.31
C GLY A 110 0.75 7.66 -13.86
N LYS A 111 0.57 8.97 -13.68
CA LYS A 111 0.30 9.56 -12.37
C LYS A 111 -1.12 9.22 -11.93
N ARG A 112 -1.28 8.83 -10.66
CA ARG A 112 -2.57 8.51 -10.05
C ARG A 112 -2.57 8.99 -8.61
N ASN A 113 -3.33 10.04 -8.33
CA ASN A 113 -3.50 10.50 -6.95
C ASN A 113 -4.52 9.64 -6.22
N VAL A 114 -4.23 9.31 -4.96
CA VAL A 114 -5.11 8.61 -4.03
C VAL A 114 -5.16 9.40 -2.74
N GLN A 115 -6.34 9.94 -2.40
CA GLN A 115 -6.45 10.97 -1.35
C GLN A 115 -5.49 12.15 -1.62
N HIS A 116 -4.60 12.46 -0.68
CA HIS A 116 -3.54 13.47 -0.84
C HIS A 116 -2.23 12.89 -1.40
N TRP A 117 -2.11 11.57 -1.52
CA TRP A 117 -0.89 10.93 -1.99
C TRP A 117 -0.76 11.08 -3.50
N GLN A 118 0.35 11.67 -3.93
CA GLN A 118 0.68 11.89 -5.33
C GLN A 118 1.48 10.69 -5.85
N GLY A 119 0.79 9.58 -6.06
CA GLY A 119 1.40 8.34 -6.52
C GLY A 119 1.38 8.17 -8.03
N GLU A 120 1.82 6.99 -8.44
CA GLU A 120 1.89 6.53 -9.82
C GLU A 120 1.27 5.13 -9.90
N GLU A 121 0.70 4.77 -11.05
CA GLU A 121 0.17 3.43 -11.31
C GLU A 121 0.74 2.82 -12.59
N SER A 122 0.80 1.49 -12.62
CA SER A 122 1.02 0.67 -13.81
C SER A 122 0.11 -0.54 -13.75
N LEU A 123 -0.84 -0.61 -14.68
CA LEU A 123 -1.80 -1.69 -14.86
C LEU A 123 -1.45 -2.39 -16.16
N ILE A 124 -0.95 -3.62 -16.02
CA ILE A 124 -0.53 -4.42 -17.16
C ILE A 124 -1.23 -5.77 -17.15
N ARG A 125 -1.37 -6.34 -18.34
CA ARG A 125 -1.69 -7.76 -18.49
C ARG A 125 -0.49 -8.47 -19.08
N ARG A 126 0.04 -9.43 -18.34
CA ARG A 126 1.13 -10.31 -18.77
C ARG A 126 0.68 -11.21 -19.91
N THR A 127 1.62 -11.79 -20.65
CA THR A 127 1.32 -12.69 -21.77
C THR A 127 0.63 -13.99 -21.35
N ASP A 128 0.74 -14.38 -20.09
CA ASP A 128 0.04 -15.52 -19.48
C ASP A 128 -1.38 -15.15 -18.98
N GLY A 129 -1.85 -13.92 -19.22
CA GLY A 129 -3.19 -13.46 -18.83
C GLY A 129 -3.32 -12.97 -17.39
N VAL A 130 -2.22 -12.89 -16.62
CA VAL A 130 -2.21 -12.28 -15.29
C VAL A 130 -2.41 -10.76 -15.43
N HIS A 131 -3.36 -10.19 -14.72
CA HIS A 131 -3.35 -8.77 -14.39
C HIS A 131 -2.35 -8.54 -13.26
N ASP A 132 -1.37 -7.68 -13.51
CA ASP A 132 -0.31 -7.31 -12.55
C ASP A 132 -0.39 -5.79 -12.41
N PHE A 133 -1.12 -5.36 -11.38
CA PHE A 133 -1.49 -3.97 -11.17
C PHE A 133 -0.75 -3.45 -9.94
N GLU A 134 -0.12 -2.30 -10.10
CA GLU A 134 0.67 -1.64 -9.06
C GLU A 134 0.29 -0.16 -8.97
N TRP A 135 0.19 0.34 -7.74
CA TRP A 135 0.22 1.76 -7.43
C TRP A 135 1.27 1.98 -6.36
N ALA A 136 2.09 3.03 -6.49
CA ALA A 136 3.10 3.35 -5.51
C ALA A 136 3.21 4.86 -5.26
N LEU A 137 3.50 5.17 -4.00
CA LEU A 137 3.94 6.48 -3.53
C LEU A 137 5.39 6.38 -3.06
N VAL A 138 6.22 7.34 -3.50
CA VAL A 138 7.51 7.65 -2.88
C VAL A 138 7.32 8.91 -2.03
N GLY A 139 7.12 8.72 -0.72
CA GLY A 139 6.77 9.77 0.22
C GLY A 139 7.98 10.49 0.81
N LYS A 140 8.06 10.55 2.14
CA LYS A 140 9.16 11.18 2.88
C LYS A 140 9.55 10.33 4.10
N PRO A 141 10.85 10.09 4.35
CA PRO A 141 11.29 9.39 5.54
C PRO A 141 10.79 10.04 6.83
N ARG A 142 10.23 9.23 7.72
CA ARG A 142 9.70 9.61 9.05
C ARG A 142 8.43 10.46 9.00
N ASP A 143 7.84 10.69 7.83
CA ASP A 143 6.55 11.37 7.69
C ASP A 143 5.43 10.33 7.77
N VAL A 144 4.57 10.44 8.78
CA VAL A 144 3.43 9.52 8.96
C VAL A 144 2.32 9.78 7.93
N ALA A 145 2.09 11.02 7.52
CA ALA A 145 1.10 11.33 6.50
C ALA A 145 1.58 10.91 5.12
N ASN A 146 2.88 11.01 4.85
CA ASN A 146 3.52 10.64 3.59
C ASN A 146 4.61 9.60 3.81
N PRO A 147 4.28 8.34 4.14
CA PRO A 147 5.29 7.31 4.39
C PRO A 147 6.22 7.16 3.18
N SER A 148 7.53 6.93 3.43
CA SER A 148 8.53 6.80 2.36
C SER A 148 8.12 5.88 1.22
N VAL A 149 7.48 4.76 1.56
CA VAL A 149 6.88 3.82 0.60
C VAL A 149 5.47 3.51 1.05
N LEU A 150 4.51 3.65 0.14
CA LEU A 150 3.16 3.11 0.25
C LEU A 150 2.79 2.52 -1.10
N GLU A 151 2.47 1.24 -1.11
CA GLU A 151 2.26 0.46 -2.32
C GLU A 151 0.95 -0.30 -2.23
N ALA A 152 0.25 -0.42 -3.35
CA ALA A 152 -0.87 -1.31 -3.52
C ALA A 152 -0.58 -2.22 -4.71
N HIS A 153 -0.87 -3.51 -4.56
CA HIS A 153 -0.70 -4.51 -5.61
C HIS A 153 -2.00 -5.29 -5.78
N MET A 154 -2.34 -5.61 -7.03
CA MET A 154 -3.38 -6.56 -7.34
C MET A 154 -2.89 -7.55 -8.39
N TYR A 155 -3.13 -8.83 -8.12
CA TYR A 155 -2.83 -9.93 -9.03
C TYR A 155 -4.08 -10.75 -9.30
N THR A 156 -4.24 -11.21 -10.54
CA THR A 156 -5.18 -12.28 -10.88
C THR A 156 -4.44 -13.59 -11.17
N LYS A 157 -5.17 -14.67 -11.43
CA LYS A 157 -4.63 -16.01 -11.66
C LYS A 157 -3.79 -16.55 -10.50
N VAL A 158 -4.07 -16.16 -9.27
CA VAL A 158 -3.38 -16.67 -8.09
C VAL A 158 -3.96 -18.03 -7.71
N ALA A 159 -3.11 -19.03 -7.54
CA ALA A 159 -3.49 -20.30 -6.92
C ALA A 159 -2.31 -20.85 -6.14
N HIS A 160 -2.55 -21.57 -5.05
CA HIS A 160 -1.49 -22.16 -4.22
C HIS A 160 -0.41 -21.13 -3.80
N ASN A 161 -0.83 -19.89 -3.49
CA ASN A 161 0.05 -18.76 -3.15
C ASN A 161 1.07 -18.40 -4.25
N MET A 162 0.74 -18.67 -5.52
CA MET A 162 1.60 -18.37 -6.67
C MET A 162 0.82 -17.62 -7.75
N VAL A 163 1.36 -16.48 -8.18
CA VAL A 163 0.81 -15.68 -9.29
C VAL A 163 0.98 -16.43 -10.61
N GLY A 164 -0.09 -16.50 -11.40
CA GLY A 164 -0.12 -17.22 -12.68
C GLY A 164 -0.35 -18.72 -12.56
N ALA A 165 -0.56 -19.24 -11.34
CA ALA A 165 -0.79 -20.66 -11.10
C ALA A 165 -2.22 -21.11 -11.43
N ALA A 166 -3.22 -20.22 -11.34
CA ALA A 166 -4.54 -20.55 -11.84
C ALA A 166 -4.53 -20.56 -13.37
N GLU A 167 -5.35 -21.41 -13.98
CA GLU A 167 -5.37 -21.57 -15.44
C GLU A 167 -5.93 -20.31 -16.14
N THR A 168 -7.00 -19.73 -15.58
CA THR A 168 -7.71 -18.57 -16.13
C THR A 168 -7.88 -17.48 -15.07
N ALA A 169 -7.91 -16.22 -15.51
CA ALA A 169 -8.33 -15.12 -14.65
C ALA A 169 -9.85 -15.13 -14.54
N SER A 170 -10.40 -14.89 -13.34
CA SER A 170 -11.85 -14.76 -13.15
C SER A 170 -12.43 -13.45 -13.67
N LEU A 171 -11.60 -12.44 -13.87
CA LEU A 171 -11.99 -11.09 -14.28
C LEU A 171 -11.52 -10.77 -15.70
N THR A 172 -12.34 -10.04 -16.46
CA THR A 172 -11.87 -9.36 -17.68
C THR A 172 -10.96 -8.17 -17.35
N ASP A 173 -10.31 -7.61 -18.37
CA ASP A 173 -9.49 -6.39 -18.22
C ASP A 173 -10.31 -5.25 -17.60
N GLU A 174 -11.56 -5.05 -18.07
CA GLU A 174 -12.46 -4.01 -17.57
C GLU A 174 -12.89 -4.25 -16.12
N GLU A 175 -13.23 -5.50 -15.77
CA GLU A 175 -13.63 -5.86 -14.41
C GLU A 175 -12.46 -5.76 -13.43
N ALA A 176 -11.26 -6.15 -13.85
CA ALA A 176 -10.04 -6.01 -13.06
C ALA A 176 -9.74 -4.53 -12.79
N ILE A 177 -9.81 -3.67 -13.81
CA ILE A 177 -9.62 -2.22 -13.64
C ILE A 177 -10.70 -1.62 -12.72
N ALA A 178 -11.95 -2.04 -12.86
CA ALA A 178 -13.04 -1.56 -12.02
C ALA A 178 -12.87 -1.96 -10.54
N LEU A 179 -12.47 -3.22 -10.28
CA LEU A 179 -12.17 -3.70 -8.93
C LEU A 179 -10.98 -2.93 -8.33
N TRP A 180 -9.92 -2.77 -9.10
CA TRP A 180 -8.73 -2.00 -8.73
C TRP A 180 -9.08 -0.56 -8.33
N ASP A 181 -9.81 0.16 -9.18
CA ASP A 181 -10.21 1.54 -8.91
C ASP A 181 -11.10 1.64 -7.66
N LYS A 182 -11.99 0.66 -7.46
CA LYS A 182 -12.86 0.61 -6.27
C LYS A 182 -12.07 0.39 -4.98
N LEU A 183 -11.11 -0.53 -4.98
CA LEU A 183 -10.28 -0.84 -3.82
C LEU A 183 -9.32 0.30 -3.51
N LEU A 184 -8.60 0.80 -4.53
CA LEU A 184 -7.59 1.83 -4.38
C LEU A 184 -8.22 3.17 -3.92
N SER A 185 -9.39 3.55 -4.45
CA SER A 185 -10.09 4.75 -3.99
C SER A 185 -10.60 4.66 -2.54
N GLY A 186 -10.74 3.45 -2.01
CA GLY A 186 -11.08 3.20 -0.61
C GLY A 186 -9.91 3.41 0.36
N LEU A 187 -8.68 3.43 -0.13
CA LEU A 187 -7.48 3.57 0.69
C LEU A 187 -7.42 4.98 1.33
N LYS A 188 -7.39 5.02 2.66
CA LYS A 188 -7.30 6.24 3.47
C LYS A 188 -6.83 5.90 4.88
N PHE A 189 -6.44 6.91 5.66
CA PHE A 189 -6.18 6.70 7.08
C PHE A 189 -7.47 6.36 7.84
N ARG A 190 -7.36 5.49 8.84
CA ARG A 190 -8.49 5.13 9.72
C ARG A 190 -8.95 6.32 10.56
N VAL A 191 -8.00 7.13 11.01
CA VAL A 191 -8.21 8.29 11.90
C VAL A 191 -7.34 9.45 11.44
N LYS A 192 -7.58 10.64 11.99
CA LYS A 192 -6.75 11.82 11.71
C LYS A 192 -5.28 11.58 12.11
N VAL A 193 -4.38 11.89 11.19
CA VAL A 193 -2.93 11.74 11.34
C VAL A 193 -2.28 13.12 11.17
N PRO A 194 -1.25 13.49 11.97
CA PRO A 194 -0.52 14.74 11.78
C PRO A 194 -0.01 14.91 10.35
N GLY A 195 -0.29 16.04 9.72
CA GLY A 195 0.10 16.34 8.34
C GLY A 195 -0.88 15.85 7.25
N ALA A 196 -1.83 14.97 7.57
CA ALA A 196 -2.82 14.52 6.61
C ALA A 196 -3.97 15.55 6.46
N PRO A 197 -4.31 15.99 5.24
CA PRO A 197 -5.40 16.96 5.03
C PRO A 197 -6.80 16.33 5.19
N PRO A 198 -7.85 17.14 5.44
CA PRO A 198 -9.23 16.67 5.43
C PRO A 198 -9.57 15.85 4.18
N GLY A 199 -10.36 14.79 4.34
CA GLY A 199 -10.68 13.83 3.27
C GLY A 199 -9.71 12.65 3.16
N SER A 200 -8.52 12.73 3.76
CA SER A 200 -7.52 11.64 3.75
C SER A 200 -7.66 10.63 4.86
N TYR A 201 -8.64 10.82 5.74
CA TYR A 201 -8.98 9.93 6.83
C TYR A 201 -10.48 9.69 6.86
N TYR A 202 -10.89 8.56 7.42
CA TYR A 202 -12.28 8.27 7.66
C TYR A 202 -12.87 9.25 8.68
N ILE A 203 -14.01 9.84 8.33
CA ILE A 203 -14.85 10.64 9.22
C ILE A 203 -16.14 9.84 9.38
N ASP A 204 -16.42 9.42 10.60
CA ASP A 204 -17.67 8.76 10.95
C ASP A 204 -18.81 9.78 10.81
N PRO A 205 -19.76 9.59 9.89
CA PRO A 205 -20.83 10.57 9.66
C PRO A 205 -21.79 10.69 10.84
N ASP A 206 -21.83 9.69 11.72
CA ASP A 206 -22.75 9.60 12.86
C ASP A 206 -22.10 10.10 14.16
N LYS A 207 -20.82 10.52 14.12
CA LYS A 207 -20.11 11.09 15.27
C LYS A 207 -19.70 12.53 14.99
N PRO A 208 -19.72 13.41 16.02
CA PRO A 208 -19.22 14.77 15.87
C PRO A 208 -17.76 14.74 15.40
N ALA A 209 -17.40 15.67 14.50
CA ALA A 209 -16.05 15.77 13.96
C ALA A 209 -15.02 15.91 15.11
N GLN A 210 -14.01 15.03 15.12
CA GLN A 210 -12.88 15.04 16.06
C GLN A 210 -11.72 15.89 15.55
#